data_AF-A0A973FYL2-F1
#
_entry.id   AF-A0A973FYL2-F1
#
_cell.length_a   1.000
_cell.length_b   1.000
_cell.length_c   1.000
_cell.angle_alpha   90.00
_cell.angle_beta   90.00
_cell.angle_gamma   90.00
#
_symmetry.space_group_name_H-M   'P 1'
#
loop_
_entity.id
_entity.type
_entity.pdbx_description
1 polymer ?
#
loop_
_entity_poly.entity_id
_entity_poly.type
_entity_poly.pdbx_seq_one_letter_code
_entity_poly.pdbx_strand_id
1 'polypeptide(L)' 'TEVIELIRDAGAALVGVGSVVDRSNGKVKLADDQFSVLTMEVVSFTPEECPLCREGIPIDAPGSRLTNRNSSHD' A
#
# COMPACT_ATOMS: atom_id res chain seq x y z
N THR A 1 -0.20 -3.50 -13.59
CA THR A 1 -1.12 -2.76 -12.70
C THR A 1 -2.28 -2.35 -13.55
N GLU A 2 -3.49 -2.34 -12.98
CA GLU A 2 -4.72 -2.06 -13.73
C GLU A 2 -4.60 -0.79 -14.59
N VAL A 3 -4.09 0.30 -14.02
CA VAL A 3 -3.92 1.57 -14.76
C VAL A 3 -2.88 1.47 -15.89
N ILE A 4 -1.77 0.75 -15.69
CA ILE A 4 -0.76 0.56 -16.76
C ILE A 4 -1.33 -0.27 -17.91
N GLU A 5 -2.14 -1.29 -17.61
CA GLU A 5 -2.82 -2.10 -18.61
C GLU A 5 -3.82 -1.26 -19.40
N LEU A 6 -4.63 -0.42 -18.73
CA LEU A 6 -5.54 0.52 -19.40
C LEU A 6 -4.81 1.50 -20.34
N ILE A 7 -3.64 2.00 -19.95
CA ILE A 7 -2.80 2.87 -20.81
C ILE A 7 -2.38 2.12 -22.08
N ARG A 8 -1.95 0.86 -21.93
CA ARG A 8 -1.53 0.02 -23.07
C ARG A 8 -2.71 -0.29 -24.01
N ASP A 9 -3.86 -0.65 -23.45
CA ASP A 9 -5.06 -0.98 -24.22
C ASP A 9 -5.63 0.24 -24.97
N ALA A 10 -5.42 1.44 -24.42
CA ALA A 10 -5.75 2.70 -25.09
C ALA A 10 -4.76 3.09 -26.20
N GLY A 11 -3.70 2.31 -26.44
CA GLY A 11 -2.66 2.62 -27.43
C GLY A 11 -1.73 3.77 -27.02
N ALA A 12 -1.74 4.15 -25.73
CA ALA A 12 -0.91 5.21 -25.21
C ALA A 12 0.47 4.70 -24.76
N ALA A 13 1.47 5.56 -24.83
CA ALA A 13 2.82 5.27 -24.37
C ALA A 13 2.96 5.62 -22.87
N LEU A 14 3.34 4.64 -22.05
CA LEU A 14 3.73 4.88 -20.66
C LEU A 14 5.14 5.49 -20.64
N VAL A 15 5.26 6.75 -20.21
CA VAL A 15 6.55 7.46 -20.13
C VAL A 15 7.17 7.48 -18.73
N GLY A 16 6.45 6.97 -17.72
CA GLY A 16 6.96 6.83 -16.37
C GLY A 16 5.87 6.68 -15.31
N VAL A 17 6.30 6.36 -14.08
CA VAL A 17 5.44 6.21 -12.90
C VAL A 17 6.02 7.02 -11.74
N GLY A 18 5.18 7.81 -11.08
CA GLY A 18 5.57 8.62 -9.92
C GLY A 18 4.78 8.23 -8.67
N SER A 19 5.47 8.13 -7.54
CA SER A 19 4.84 8.03 -6.22
C SER A 19 5.44 9.04 -5.23
N VAL A 20 4.64 9.46 -4.25
CA VAL A 20 5.17 10.29 -3.16
C VAL A 20 6.03 9.44 -2.22
N VAL A 21 5.54 8.25 -1.85
CA VAL A 21 6.26 7.31 -0.97
C VAL A 21 6.26 5.92 -1.59
N ASP A 22 7.44 5.36 -1.81
CA ASP A 22 7.64 3.94 -2.11
C ASP A 22 7.91 3.18 -0.81
N ARG A 23 6.95 2.34 -0.41
CA ARG A 23 7.01 1.50 0.79
C ARG A 23 7.66 0.13 0.55
N SER A 24 7.98 -0.17 -0.70
CA SER A 24 8.59 -1.44 -1.09
C SER A 24 10.12 -1.41 -0.97
N ASN A 25 10.69 -0.25 -0.68
CA ASN A 25 12.14 -0.04 -0.75
C ASN A 25 12.73 -0.42 -2.12
N GLY A 26 12.07 -0.02 -3.21
CA GLY A 26 12.46 -0.34 -4.58
C GLY A 26 12.22 -1.79 -5.01
N LYS A 27 11.68 -2.65 -4.14
CA LYS A 27 11.41 -4.07 -4.47
C LYS A 27 10.26 -4.22 -5.47
N VAL A 28 9.32 -3.26 -5.50
CA VAL A 28 8.21 -3.25 -6.46
C VAL A 28 8.55 -2.31 -7.61
N LYS A 29 8.77 -2.90 -8.78
CA LYS A 29 8.99 -2.17 -10.04
C LYS A 29 7.73 -2.25 -10.91
N LEU A 30 7.07 -1.12 -11.11
CA LEU A 30 5.84 -1.01 -11.90
C LEU A 30 6.11 -0.64 -13.37
N ALA A 31 7.20 0.10 -13.60
CA ALA A 31 7.69 0.52 -14.91
C ALA A 31 9.20 0.70 -14.86
N ASP A 32 9.85 0.81 -16.01
CA ASP A 32 11.28 1.07 -16.06
C ASP A 32 11.65 2.45 -15.52
N ASP A 33 10.86 3.47 -15.89
CA ASP A 33 11.02 4.85 -15.44
C ASP A 33 10.11 5.14 -14.23
N GLN A 34 10.47 4.61 -13.07
CA GLN A 34 9.74 4.81 -11.82
C GLN A 34 10.51 5.70 -10.84
N PHE A 35 9.83 6.70 -10.29
CA PHE A 35 10.42 7.68 -9.39
C PHE A 35 9.59 7.84 -8.12
N SER A 36 10.27 8.05 -6.99
CA SER A 36 9.62 8.37 -5.72
C SER A 36 10.29 9.52 -5.00
N VAL A 37 9.50 10.33 -4.31
CA VAL A 37 10.03 11.43 -3.48
C VAL A 37 10.73 10.88 -2.24
N LEU A 38 10.14 9.84 -1.64
CA LEU A 38 10.68 9.14 -0.47
C LEU A 38 10.60 7.63 -0.68
N THR A 39 11.65 6.92 -0.30
CA THR A 39 11.69 5.46 -0.29
C THR A 39 11.92 4.99 1.14
N MET A 40 11.08 4.05 1.59
CA MET A 40 11.20 3.43 2.92
C MET A 40 10.81 1.95 2.84
N GLU A 41 11.32 1.16 3.77
CA GLU A 41 10.87 -0.22 3.97
C GLU A 41 9.74 -0.25 5.00
N VAL A 42 8.59 -0.78 4.59
CA VAL A 42 7.47 -1.04 5.51
C VAL A 42 7.24 -2.54 5.55
N VAL A 43 7.49 -3.14 6.71
CA VAL A 43 7.29 -4.58 6.93
C VAL A 43 5.82 -4.84 7.22
N SER A 44 5.24 -5.79 6.48
CA SER A 44 3.93 -6.33 6.78
C SER A 44 4.09 -7.58 7.63
N PHE A 45 3.34 -7.66 8.73
CA PHE A 45 3.33 -8.82 9.60
C PHE A 45 1.99 -9.55 9.47
N THR A 46 2.01 -10.87 9.56
CA THR A 46 0.81 -11.63 9.90
C THR A 46 0.33 -11.26 11.32
N PRO A 47 -0.94 -11.48 11.67
CA PRO A 47 -1.42 -11.24 13.03
C PRO A 47 -0.56 -11.93 14.09
N GLU A 48 -0.09 -13.15 13.81
CA GLU A 48 0.71 -13.98 14.72
C GLU A 48 2.15 -13.44 14.88
N GLU A 49 2.72 -12.86 13.82
CA GLU A 49 4.10 -12.36 13.81
C GLU A 49 4.20 -10.88 14.22
N CYS A 50 3.07 -10.15 14.23
CA CYS A 50 3.04 -8.74 14.54
C CYS A 50 3.43 -8.48 16.01
N PRO A 51 4.50 -7.71 16.28
CA PRO A 51 4.90 -7.37 17.65
C PRO A 51 3.80 -6.68 18.44
N LEU A 52 3.10 -5.73 17.80
CA LEU A 52 2.04 -4.96 18.45
C LEU A 52 0.79 -5.79 18.72
N CYS A 53 0.44 -6.73 17.84
CA CYS A 53 -0.68 -7.65 18.08
C CYS A 53 -0.39 -8.59 19.24
N ARG A 54 0.85 -9.10 19.36
CA ARG A 54 1.26 -9.95 20.48
C ARG A 54 1.25 -9.21 21.81
N GLU A 55 1.52 -7.91 21.79
CA GLU A 55 1.43 -7.04 22.97
C GLU A 55 -0.02 -6.64 23.33
N GLY A 56 -1.00 -7.01 22.50
CA GLY A 56 -2.42 -6.73 22.75
C GLY A 56 -2.75 -5.24 22.73
N ILE A 57 -1.94 -4.42 22.06
CA ILE A 57 -2.13 -2.97 22.03
C ILE A 57 -3.40 -2.65 21.21
N PRO A 58 -4.35 -1.87 21.74
CA PRO A 58 -5.53 -1.45 21.00
C PRO A 58 -5.13 -0.70 19.71
N ILE A 59 -5.65 -1.17 18.58
CA ILE A 59 -5.39 -0.56 17.28
C ILE A 59 -6.48 0.48 17.01
N ASP A 60 -6.08 1.72 16.79
CA ASP A 60 -6.95 2.70 16.14
C ASP A 60 -6.86 2.50 14.62
N ALA A 61 -8.01 2.46 13.94
CA ALA A 61 -8.10 2.26 12.50
C ALA A 61 -8.39 3.59 11.79
N PRO A 62 -7.37 4.42 11.51
CA PRO A 62 -7.58 5.71 10.88
C PRO A 62 -8.09 5.55 9.44
N GLY A 63 -9.14 6.30 9.06
CA GLY A 63 -9.67 6.37 7.70
C GLY A 63 -11.20 6.39 7.62
N SER A 64 -11.76 6.42 6.41
CA SER A 64 -13.21 6.55 6.16
C SER A 64 -14.03 5.30 6.47
N ARG A 65 -13.44 4.25 7.07
CA ARG A 65 -14.12 2.99 7.44
C ARG A 65 -15.07 3.13 8.64
N LEU A 66 -15.63 4.33 8.84
CA LEU A 66 -16.75 4.59 9.73
C LEU A 66 -18.03 4.76 8.90
N THR A 67 -18.39 3.75 8.11
CA THR A 67 -19.74 3.62 7.56
C THR A 67 -20.45 2.45 8.26
N ASN A 68 -20.79 2.71 9.53
CA ASN A 68 -21.85 2.09 10.34
C ASN A 68 -22.01 0.55 10.29
N ARG A 69 -21.57 -0.17 11.33
CA ARG A 69 -22.34 -1.21 12.05
C ARG A 69 -21.63 -1.64 13.36
N ASN A 70 -22.43 -1.78 14.42
CA ASN A 70 -22.09 -2.50 15.64
C ASN A 70 -21.36 -3.82 15.34
N SER A 71 -20.17 -4.00 15.90
CA SER A 71 -19.69 -5.32 16.30
C SER A 71 -18.69 -5.15 17.43
N SER A 72 -19.14 -5.65 18.57
CA SER A 72 -18.41 -5.95 19.79
C SER A 72 -17.02 -6.51 19.50
N HIS A 73 -16.13 -6.24 20.44
CA HIS A 73 -14.82 -6.89 20.52
C HIS A 73 -15.00 -8.41 20.46
N ASP A 74 -14.38 -9.03 19.45
CA ASP A 74 -13.72 -10.33 19.51
C ASP A 74 -12.67 -10.39 18.38
#